data_AF-A0A150VEZ1-F1
#
_entry.id   AF-A0A150VEZ1-F1
#
_cell.length_a   1.000
_cell.length_b   1.000
_cell.length_c   1.000
_cell.angle_alpha   90.00
_cell.angle_beta   90.00
_cell.angle_gamma   90.00
#
_symmetry.space_group_name_H-M   'P 1'
#
loop_
_entity.id
_entity.type
_entity.pdbx_description
1 polymer ?
#
loop_
_entity_poly.entity_id
_entity_poly.type
_entity_poly.pdbx_seq_one_letter_code
_entity_poly.pdbx_strand_id
1 'polypeptide(L)'
;DEDLTPYPLPRPIGLPNPPRPGENTGRDKRSFRQRRDDFHDYNKHLEKRAKMTRQIAKPYFRDWSNMRFHKGKVFVANERLFRAEHALYFPNFFGKTLDRNAERRDEEFGYNGFGRNTCESMYGKVSVVSIVSNKWAEDQVATFCSKEVNKRLWDVINENKDIVQRIEINIETNFIKWWLLQWFASNLRKSRSEEEQQRYFMVKRGVSDVMKEAIGLLNDKGGYVYLVDPNCKIRWAGSAEALDAERESMVKGLKRLVEETRMPREKPQP
;
A
#
# COMPACT_ATOMS: atom_id res chain seq x y z
N ASP A 1 8.06 6.33 33.34
CA ASP A 1 8.02 6.02 31.90
C ASP A 1 6.70 5.38 31.57
N GLU A 2 5.70 6.22 31.27
CA GLU A 2 4.35 5.77 30.95
C GLU A 2 4.36 5.03 29.62
N ASP A 3 3.91 3.77 29.64
CA ASP A 3 3.64 2.94 28.47
C ASP A 3 2.65 3.65 27.53
N LEU A 4 3.18 4.39 26.56
CA LEU A 4 2.42 4.93 25.42
C LEU A 4 1.94 3.73 24.59
N THR A 5 0.78 3.21 24.97
CA THR A 5 0.05 2.19 24.21
C THR A 5 -0.47 2.87 22.94
N PRO A 6 -0.05 2.43 21.73
CA PRO A 6 -0.54 3.03 20.50
C PRO A 6 -2.06 2.85 20.39
N TYR A 7 -2.76 3.92 20.03
CA TYR A 7 -4.22 3.91 19.94
C TYR A 7 -4.72 3.28 18.62
N PRO A 8 -5.95 2.75 18.60
CA PRO A 8 -6.61 2.36 17.36
C PRO A 8 -6.78 3.52 16.39
N LEU A 9 -6.98 3.24 15.09
CA LEU A 9 -7.27 4.25 14.08
C LEU A 9 -8.68 4.85 14.30
N PRO A 10 -8.83 6.10 14.77
CA PRO A 10 -10.16 6.67 15.00
C PRO A 10 -10.91 6.99 13.69
N ARG A 11 -10.22 7.08 12.56
CA ARG A 11 -10.80 7.44 11.25
C ARG A 11 -10.20 6.61 10.12
N PRO A 12 -10.93 6.45 9.00
CA PRO A 12 -10.40 5.86 7.78
C PRO A 12 -9.20 6.66 7.26
N ILE A 13 -8.20 5.94 6.77
CA ILE A 13 -6.97 6.47 6.17
C ILE A 13 -6.96 6.19 4.67
N GLY A 14 -6.31 7.05 3.89
CA GLY A 14 -6.19 6.96 2.44
C GLY A 14 -6.33 8.31 1.75
N LEU A 15 -6.32 8.28 0.42
CA LEU A 15 -6.61 9.44 -0.42
C LEU A 15 -8.12 9.62 -0.62
N PRO A 16 -8.61 10.86 -0.76
CA PRO A 16 -10.04 11.11 -1.00
C PRO A 16 -10.51 10.68 -2.40
N ASN A 17 -9.60 10.62 -3.38
CA ASN A 17 -9.91 10.31 -4.76
C ASN A 17 -9.40 8.92 -5.15
N PRO A 18 -10.10 8.20 -6.05
CA PRO A 18 -9.67 6.90 -6.53
C PRO A 18 -8.31 6.99 -7.25
N PRO A 19 -7.43 5.99 -7.08
CA PRO A 19 -6.12 5.96 -7.72
C PRO A 19 -6.26 5.78 -9.22
N ARG A 20 -5.46 6.49 -10.01
CA ARG A 20 -5.44 6.33 -11.46
C ARG A 20 -4.11 5.73 -11.95
N PRO A 21 -4.14 4.88 -12.98
CA PRO A 21 -2.92 4.46 -13.67
C PRO A 21 -2.09 5.65 -14.14
N GLY A 22 -0.77 5.59 -13.94
CA GLY A 22 0.14 6.68 -14.31
C GLY A 22 0.29 7.80 -13.27
N GLU A 23 -0.47 7.78 -12.18
CA GLU A 23 -0.18 8.62 -11.00
C GLU A 23 1.04 8.09 -10.24
N ASN A 24 1.75 8.98 -9.53
CA ASN A 24 2.86 8.63 -8.64
C ASN A 24 4.01 7.86 -9.33
N THR A 25 4.24 8.07 -10.63
CA THR A 25 5.33 7.41 -11.37
C THR A 25 6.72 7.92 -11.00
N GLY A 26 6.80 9.10 -10.36
CA GLY A 26 8.06 9.76 -10.01
C GLY A 26 8.91 10.17 -11.22
N ARG A 27 8.32 10.18 -12.42
CA ARG A 27 8.92 10.66 -13.66
C ARG A 27 8.09 11.83 -14.18
N ASP A 28 8.79 12.87 -14.62
CA ASP A 28 8.18 13.98 -15.35
C ASP A 28 8.39 13.70 -16.84
N LYS A 29 7.29 13.50 -17.57
CA LYS A 29 7.28 13.09 -18.98
C LYS A 29 7.49 14.26 -19.96
N ARG A 30 7.58 15.49 -19.46
CA ARG A 30 7.64 16.71 -20.29
C ARG A 30 9.04 16.96 -20.83
N SER A 31 9.11 17.46 -22.07
CA SER A 31 10.36 17.94 -22.67
C SER A 31 10.92 19.16 -21.93
N PHE A 32 12.20 19.49 -22.13
CA PHE A 32 12.81 20.70 -21.52
C PHE A 32 12.06 22.00 -21.89
N ARG A 33 11.51 22.11 -23.11
CA ARG A 33 10.70 23.25 -23.54
C ARG A 33 9.35 23.30 -22.82
N GLN A 34 8.62 22.19 -22.80
CA GLN A 34 7.35 22.08 -22.06
C GLN A 34 7.53 22.30 -20.55
N ARG A 35 8.64 21.88 -19.97
CA ARG A 35 8.95 22.13 -18.54
C ARG A 35 9.13 23.61 -18.22
N ARG A 36 9.70 24.38 -19.14
CA ARG A 36 9.86 25.83 -18.99
C ARG A 36 8.51 26.54 -19.11
N ASP A 37 7.72 26.16 -20.10
CA ASP A 37 6.47 26.84 -20.42
C ASP A 37 5.35 26.45 -19.41
N ASP A 38 5.31 25.20 -18.94
CA ASP A 38 4.34 24.69 -17.94
C ASP A 38 4.82 24.83 -16.49
N PHE A 39 5.97 25.47 -16.24
CA PHE A 39 6.53 25.61 -14.88
C PHE A 39 5.50 26.25 -13.93
N HIS A 40 4.62 27.08 -14.49
CA HIS A 40 3.58 27.77 -13.75
C HIS A 40 2.31 26.95 -13.47
N ASP A 41 1.94 25.91 -14.22
CA ASP A 41 0.61 25.29 -14.07
C ASP A 41 0.64 23.87 -13.52
N TYR A 42 1.62 23.05 -13.90
CA TYR A 42 1.69 21.68 -13.38
C TYR A 42 2.09 21.61 -11.91
N ASN A 43 3.11 22.39 -11.52
CA ASN A 43 3.48 22.53 -10.11
C ASN A 43 2.28 23.00 -9.30
N LYS A 44 1.49 23.96 -9.80
CA LYS A 44 0.25 24.40 -9.14
C LYS A 44 -0.76 23.27 -8.96
N HIS A 45 -0.98 22.39 -9.94
CA HIS A 45 -1.94 21.29 -9.78
C HIS A 45 -1.47 20.21 -8.79
N LEU A 46 -0.18 19.87 -8.84
CA LEU A 46 0.43 18.89 -7.91
C LEU A 46 0.50 19.46 -6.50
N GLU A 47 0.94 20.71 -6.36
CA GLU A 47 0.91 21.45 -5.10
C GLU A 47 -0.51 21.65 -4.59
N LYS A 48 -1.51 21.89 -5.46
CA LYS A 48 -2.91 22.03 -5.04
C LYS A 48 -3.46 20.71 -4.52
N ARG A 49 -3.19 19.57 -5.18
CA ARG A 49 -3.54 18.24 -4.66
C ARG A 49 -2.81 17.96 -3.35
N ALA A 50 -1.50 18.18 -3.31
CA ALA A 50 -0.70 18.00 -2.11
C ALA A 50 -1.19 18.88 -0.95
N LYS A 51 -1.54 20.14 -1.22
CA LYS A 51 -2.08 21.09 -0.24
C LYS A 51 -3.46 20.68 0.25
N MET A 52 -4.35 20.24 -0.63
CA MET A 52 -5.67 19.72 -0.23
C MET A 52 -5.54 18.48 0.64
N THR A 53 -4.76 17.48 0.21
CA THR A 53 -4.54 16.26 1.00
C THR A 53 -3.85 16.58 2.32
N ARG A 54 -2.84 17.45 2.30
CA ARG A 54 -2.14 17.89 3.52
C ARG A 54 -3.08 18.65 4.44
N GLN A 55 -3.98 19.51 3.95
CA GLN A 55 -4.97 20.18 4.81
C GLN A 55 -5.93 19.18 5.48
N ILE A 56 -6.30 18.10 4.78
CA ILE A 56 -7.14 17.02 5.33
C ILE A 56 -6.36 16.19 6.36
N ALA A 57 -5.11 15.84 6.07
CA ALA A 57 -4.27 14.94 6.88
C ALA A 57 -3.60 15.65 8.09
N LYS A 58 -3.30 16.94 7.97
CA LYS A 58 -2.47 17.72 8.93
C LYS A 58 -3.05 17.83 10.34
N PRO A 59 -4.37 17.96 10.58
CA PRO A 59 -4.91 17.92 11.94
C PRO A 59 -4.76 16.54 12.59
N TYR A 60 -4.84 15.46 11.80
CA TYR A 60 -4.97 14.10 12.30
C TYR A 60 -3.62 13.46 12.67
N PHE A 61 -2.61 13.59 11.81
CA PHE A 61 -1.31 12.95 12.05
C PHE A 61 -0.30 13.83 12.81
N ARG A 62 -0.66 15.08 13.11
CA ARG A 62 0.17 15.96 13.95
C ARG A 62 0.32 15.41 15.37
N ASP A 63 -0.71 14.73 15.87
CA ASP A 63 -0.65 14.10 17.19
C ASP A 63 0.31 12.90 17.17
N TRP A 64 0.50 12.26 16.01
CA TRP A 64 1.32 11.06 15.84
C TRP A 64 2.78 11.38 15.48
N SER A 65 3.06 12.50 14.80
CA SER A 65 4.44 12.92 14.51
C SER A 65 5.27 13.20 15.77
N ASN A 66 4.59 13.51 16.88
CA ASN A 66 5.21 13.74 18.18
C ASN A 66 5.26 12.47 19.06
N MET A 67 4.65 11.36 18.63
CA MET A 67 4.66 10.12 19.40
C MET A 67 6.02 9.44 19.28
N ARG A 68 6.51 8.91 20.40
CA ARG A 68 7.62 7.96 20.39
C ARG A 68 7.11 6.64 19.82
N PHE A 69 7.70 6.17 18.72
CA PHE A 69 7.33 4.89 18.11
C PHE A 69 7.78 3.72 18.98
N HIS A 70 6.88 3.14 19.77
CA HIS A 70 7.17 1.96 20.57
C HIS A 70 7.33 0.75 19.66
N LYS A 71 8.56 0.20 19.59
CA LYS A 71 8.93 -0.90 18.68
C LYS A 71 8.59 -0.62 17.21
N GLY A 72 8.56 0.66 16.82
CA GLY A 72 8.20 1.10 15.47
C GLY A 72 6.70 1.13 15.16
N LYS A 73 5.84 0.77 16.12
CA LYS A 73 4.38 0.78 15.97
C LYS A 73 3.84 2.20 16.04
N VAL A 74 3.02 2.55 15.06
CA VAL A 74 2.41 3.88 14.93
C VAL A 74 0.97 3.84 15.46
N PHE A 75 0.25 2.76 15.15
CA PHE A 75 -1.15 2.56 15.54
C PHE A 75 -1.49 1.09 15.68
N VAL A 76 -2.56 0.81 16.42
CA VAL A 76 -3.16 -0.52 16.51
C VAL A 76 -4.29 -0.63 15.50
N ALA A 77 -4.42 -1.79 14.88
CA ALA A 77 -5.49 -2.05 13.94
C ALA A 77 -6.87 -2.05 14.62
N ASN A 78 -7.88 -1.58 13.90
CA ASN A 78 -9.25 -1.62 14.40
C ASN A 78 -9.80 -3.06 14.38
N GLU A 79 -10.61 -3.40 15.38
CA GLU A 79 -11.30 -4.70 15.43
C GLU A 79 -12.32 -4.88 14.29
N ARG A 80 -12.88 -3.76 13.80
CA ARG A 80 -13.91 -3.72 12.76
C ARG A 80 -13.38 -3.04 11.51
N LEU A 81 -13.86 -3.51 10.36
CA LEU A 81 -13.59 -2.85 9.08
C LEU A 81 -14.21 -1.45 9.04
N PHE A 82 -13.53 -0.53 8.35
CA PHE A 82 -14.16 0.70 7.90
C PHE A 82 -15.31 0.37 6.93
N ARG A 83 -16.42 1.10 7.05
CA ARG A 83 -17.53 0.99 6.10
C ARG A 83 -17.10 1.49 4.73
N ALA A 84 -17.51 0.81 3.66
CA ALA A 84 -17.13 1.15 2.28
C ALA A 84 -17.42 2.61 1.89
N GLU A 85 -18.50 3.19 2.41
CA GLU A 85 -18.92 4.57 2.15
C GLU A 85 -17.95 5.61 2.73
N HIS A 86 -17.36 5.33 3.90
CA HIS A 86 -16.43 6.23 4.58
C HIS A 86 -14.96 5.89 4.32
N ALA A 87 -14.68 4.70 3.77
CA ALA A 87 -13.34 4.26 3.47
C ALA A 87 -12.71 5.13 2.37
N LEU A 88 -11.43 5.47 2.57
CA LEU A 88 -10.63 6.24 1.63
C LEU A 88 -9.77 5.31 0.76
N TYR A 89 -9.19 5.86 -0.29
CA TYR A 89 -8.51 5.10 -1.32
C TYR A 89 -7.05 4.80 -1.00
N PHE A 90 -6.62 3.59 -1.32
CA PHE A 90 -5.20 3.24 -1.35
C PHE A 90 -4.55 3.91 -2.57
N PRO A 91 -3.42 4.61 -2.41
CA PRO A 91 -2.80 5.35 -3.48
C PRO A 91 -2.14 4.41 -4.50
N ASN A 92 -2.03 4.85 -5.75
CA ASN A 92 -1.27 4.10 -6.75
C ASN A 92 0.23 4.16 -6.40
N PHE A 93 0.89 3.00 -6.38
CA PHE A 93 2.33 2.89 -6.36
C PHE A 93 2.81 2.45 -7.74
N PHE A 94 3.95 2.99 -8.15
CA PHE A 94 4.54 2.68 -9.45
C PHE A 94 5.90 2.02 -9.29
N GLY A 95 6.00 0.77 -9.73
CA GLY A 95 7.17 -0.05 -9.48
C GLY A 95 7.44 -1.06 -10.58
N LYS A 96 8.58 -1.75 -10.46
CA LYS A 96 8.93 -2.90 -11.28
C LYS A 96 8.51 -4.17 -10.54
N THR A 97 7.84 -5.10 -11.21
CA THR A 97 7.48 -6.39 -10.60
C THR A 97 8.68 -7.34 -10.53
N LEU A 98 8.60 -8.40 -9.71
CA LEU A 98 9.62 -9.46 -9.77
C LEU A 98 9.49 -10.32 -11.03
N ASP A 99 8.30 -10.37 -11.65
CA ASP A 99 8.06 -11.17 -12.84
C ASP A 99 9.06 -10.86 -13.98
N ARG A 100 9.76 -11.89 -14.43
CA ARG A 100 10.73 -11.82 -15.55
C ARG A 100 10.04 -11.79 -16.90
N ASN A 101 8.85 -12.37 -16.99
CA ASN A 101 8.07 -12.49 -18.22
C ASN A 101 7.12 -11.29 -18.40
N ALA A 102 7.19 -10.30 -17.51
CA ALA A 102 6.41 -9.08 -17.61
C ALA A 102 6.66 -8.40 -18.96
N GLU A 103 5.58 -8.22 -19.74
CA GLU A 103 5.63 -7.58 -21.05
C GLU A 103 6.31 -6.21 -20.99
N ARG A 104 7.29 -5.98 -21.85
CA ARG A 104 7.91 -4.66 -21.94
C ARG A 104 6.89 -3.71 -22.56
N ARG A 105 6.40 -2.75 -21.77
CA ARG A 105 5.61 -1.61 -22.24
C ARG A 105 6.55 -0.50 -22.71
N ASP A 106 6.01 0.57 -23.27
CA ASP A 106 6.80 1.72 -23.70
C ASP A 106 7.71 2.25 -22.59
N GLU A 107 8.88 2.78 -22.95
CA GLU A 107 9.85 3.32 -21.98
C GLU A 107 9.28 4.50 -21.15
N GLU A 108 8.20 5.09 -21.65
CA GLU A 108 7.38 6.09 -20.96
C GLU A 108 6.78 5.57 -19.65
N PHE A 109 6.52 4.26 -19.55
CA PHE A 109 6.10 3.57 -18.33
C PHE A 109 7.27 3.29 -17.37
N GLY A 110 8.45 3.85 -17.62
CA GLY A 110 9.58 3.75 -16.71
C GLY A 110 10.08 2.34 -16.40
N TYR A 111 11.10 2.27 -15.54
CA TYR A 111 11.82 1.01 -15.26
C TYR A 111 12.24 0.25 -16.52
N ASN A 112 12.66 0.97 -17.57
CA ASN A 112 13.02 0.43 -18.89
C ASN A 112 11.87 -0.35 -19.59
N GLY A 113 10.63 0.07 -19.36
CA GLY A 113 9.41 -0.55 -19.92
C GLY A 113 8.76 -1.60 -19.01
N PHE A 114 9.37 -1.89 -17.85
CA PHE A 114 8.85 -2.88 -16.89
C PHE A 114 8.04 -2.27 -15.74
N GLY A 115 7.71 -0.97 -15.82
CA GLY A 115 6.88 -0.34 -14.81
C GLY A 115 5.43 -0.84 -14.82
N ARG A 116 4.85 -0.96 -13.64
CA ARG A 116 3.47 -1.41 -13.39
C ARG A 116 2.82 -0.55 -12.30
N ASN A 117 1.53 -0.31 -12.46
CA ASN A 117 0.69 0.38 -11.49
C ASN A 117 0.09 -0.65 -10.52
N THR A 118 0.22 -0.44 -9.21
CA THR A 118 -0.42 -1.34 -8.24
C THR A 118 -1.94 -1.27 -8.34
N CYS A 119 -2.51 -0.11 -8.69
CA CYS A 119 -3.96 0.03 -8.80
C CYS A 119 -4.56 -0.86 -9.91
N GLU A 120 -3.84 -1.09 -11.01
CA GLU A 120 -4.27 -2.01 -12.08
C GLU A 120 -4.40 -3.45 -11.55
N SER A 121 -3.47 -3.88 -10.70
CA SER A 121 -3.49 -5.22 -10.12
C SER A 121 -4.55 -5.38 -9.03
N MET A 122 -4.84 -4.32 -8.27
CA MET A 122 -5.80 -4.36 -7.16
C MET A 122 -7.26 -4.28 -7.59
N TYR A 123 -7.54 -3.58 -8.70
CA TYR A 123 -8.92 -3.31 -9.11
C TYR A 123 -9.70 -4.60 -9.36
N GLY A 124 -10.93 -4.68 -8.84
CA GLY A 124 -11.80 -5.85 -8.96
C GLY A 124 -11.47 -7.01 -8.00
N LYS A 125 -10.44 -6.89 -7.16
CA LYS A 125 -10.03 -7.93 -6.21
C LYS A 125 -9.86 -7.40 -4.80
N VAL A 126 -10.10 -8.26 -3.81
CA VAL A 126 -9.74 -7.99 -2.42
C VAL A 126 -8.24 -8.24 -2.26
N SER A 127 -7.49 -7.21 -1.87
CA SER A 127 -6.04 -7.25 -1.83
C SER A 127 -5.53 -7.11 -0.40
N VAL A 128 -4.77 -8.09 0.07
CA VAL A 128 -3.91 -7.96 1.27
C VAL A 128 -2.61 -7.31 0.82
N VAL A 129 -2.46 -6.02 1.10
CA VAL A 129 -1.31 -5.23 0.65
C VAL A 129 -0.33 -5.05 1.80
N SER A 130 0.94 -5.40 1.61
CA SER A 130 1.98 -5.11 2.58
C SER A 130 3.02 -4.16 2.02
N ILE A 131 3.44 -3.17 2.83
CA ILE A 131 4.50 -2.23 2.49
C ILE A 131 5.69 -2.45 3.42
N VAL A 132 6.87 -2.61 2.83
CA VAL A 132 8.14 -2.78 3.53
C VAL A 132 9.22 -1.91 2.89
N SER A 133 10.25 -1.55 3.66
CA SER A 133 11.41 -0.79 3.17
C SER A 133 12.76 -1.40 3.57
N ASN A 134 12.75 -2.39 4.45
CA ASN A 134 13.94 -3.01 5.01
C ASN A 134 13.58 -4.37 5.64
N LYS A 135 14.60 -5.13 6.04
CA LYS A 135 14.42 -6.48 6.60
C LYS A 135 13.62 -6.50 7.91
N TRP A 136 13.80 -5.50 8.78
CA TRP A 136 13.04 -5.40 10.03
C TRP A 136 11.53 -5.18 9.75
N ALA A 137 11.19 -4.36 8.76
CA ALA A 137 9.81 -4.20 8.28
C ALA A 137 9.24 -5.50 7.68
N GLU A 138 10.05 -6.28 6.98
CA GLU A 138 9.64 -7.59 6.46
C GLU A 138 9.30 -8.57 7.58
N ASP A 139 10.11 -8.63 8.63
CA ASP A 139 9.88 -9.52 9.77
C ASP A 139 8.63 -9.11 10.54
N GLN A 140 8.39 -7.79 10.68
CA GLN A 140 7.15 -7.24 11.23
C GLN A 140 5.92 -7.65 10.41
N VAL A 141 5.93 -7.46 9.10
CA VAL A 141 4.84 -7.89 8.21
C VAL A 141 4.66 -9.41 8.26
N ALA A 142 5.74 -10.18 8.41
CA ALA A 142 5.67 -11.63 8.53
C ALA A 142 4.83 -12.05 9.76
N THR A 143 4.86 -11.30 10.86
CA THR A 143 3.99 -11.58 12.02
C THR A 143 2.49 -11.50 11.69
N PHE A 144 2.09 -10.70 10.70
CA PHE A 144 0.71 -10.67 10.21
C PHE A 144 0.41 -11.78 9.20
N CYS A 145 1.40 -12.06 8.35
CA CYS A 145 1.15 -12.62 7.03
C CYS A 145 1.87 -13.92 6.71
N SER A 146 2.82 -14.37 7.55
CA SER A 146 3.56 -15.59 7.26
C SER A 146 2.65 -16.82 7.37
N LYS A 147 2.97 -17.86 6.61
CA LYS A 147 2.19 -19.12 6.61
C LYS A 147 2.29 -19.84 7.95
N GLU A 148 3.42 -19.67 8.62
CA GLU A 148 3.72 -20.31 9.89
C GLU A 148 2.92 -19.68 11.03
N VAL A 149 2.79 -18.33 11.03
CA VAL A 149 2.16 -17.58 12.12
C VAL A 149 0.66 -17.42 11.90
N ASN A 150 0.21 -17.17 10.67
CA ASN A 150 -1.20 -16.89 10.37
C ASN A 150 -1.77 -17.85 9.30
N LYS A 151 -1.87 -19.13 9.66
CA LYS A 151 -2.47 -20.17 8.79
C LYS A 151 -3.87 -19.80 8.33
N ARG A 152 -4.70 -19.26 9.23
CA ARG A 152 -6.09 -18.85 8.96
C ARG A 152 -6.19 -17.80 7.85
N LEU A 153 -5.23 -16.90 7.74
CA LEU A 153 -5.18 -15.94 6.63
C LEU A 153 -4.97 -16.66 5.29
N TRP A 154 -4.02 -17.60 5.26
CA TRP A 154 -3.71 -18.35 4.05
C TRP A 154 -4.82 -19.31 3.64
N ASP A 155 -5.57 -19.88 4.59
CA ASP A 155 -6.76 -20.68 4.31
C ASP A 155 -7.77 -19.85 3.52
N VAL A 156 -8.08 -18.62 3.98
CA VAL A 156 -9.00 -17.70 3.28
C VAL A 156 -8.47 -17.28 1.91
N ILE A 157 -7.17 -17.00 1.78
CA ILE A 157 -6.56 -16.66 0.48
C ILE A 157 -6.65 -17.85 -0.49
N ASN A 158 -6.37 -19.07 0.00
CA ASN A 158 -6.33 -20.26 -0.84
C ASN A 158 -7.73 -20.75 -1.26
N GLU A 159 -8.73 -20.59 -0.40
CA GLU A 159 -10.14 -20.90 -0.70
C GLU A 159 -10.77 -19.92 -1.70
N ASN A 160 -10.23 -18.70 -1.79
CA ASN A 160 -10.84 -17.60 -2.54
C ASN A 160 -9.85 -16.96 -3.54
N LYS A 161 -8.98 -17.76 -4.17
CA LYS A 161 -7.93 -17.28 -5.10
C LYS A 161 -8.45 -16.50 -6.31
N ASP A 162 -9.72 -16.69 -6.65
CA ASP A 162 -10.43 -15.99 -7.72
C ASP A 162 -10.58 -14.48 -7.42
N ILE A 163 -10.85 -14.14 -6.16
CA ILE A 163 -11.18 -12.76 -5.72
C ILE A 163 -10.20 -12.17 -4.72
N VAL A 164 -9.46 -13.00 -3.97
CA VAL A 164 -8.49 -12.57 -2.96
C VAL A 164 -7.08 -12.75 -3.49
N GLN A 165 -6.24 -11.75 -3.25
CA GLN A 165 -4.83 -11.81 -3.54
C GLN A 165 -3.98 -11.10 -2.48
N ARG A 166 -2.68 -11.38 -2.53
CA ARG A 166 -1.66 -10.69 -1.74
C ARG A 166 -0.78 -9.86 -2.68
N ILE A 167 -0.50 -8.63 -2.28
CA ILE A 167 0.40 -7.71 -3.01
C ILE A 167 1.47 -7.22 -2.04
N GLU A 168 2.73 -7.33 -2.45
CA GLU A 168 3.88 -6.92 -1.66
C GLU A 168 4.53 -5.71 -2.33
N ILE A 169 4.73 -4.63 -1.58
CA ILE A 169 5.35 -3.39 -2.05
C ILE A 169 6.63 -3.16 -1.25
N ASN A 170 7.77 -3.27 -1.92
CA ASN A 170 9.07 -2.95 -1.35
C ASN A 170 9.50 -1.56 -1.84
N ILE A 171 9.56 -0.60 -0.91
CA ILE A 171 9.96 0.78 -1.18
C ILE A 171 11.45 0.92 -0.87
N GLU A 172 12.26 1.17 -1.90
CA GLU A 172 13.68 1.41 -1.74
C GLU A 172 14.11 2.64 -2.55
N THR A 173 14.22 3.77 -1.85
CA THR A 173 14.59 5.06 -2.44
C THR A 173 16.10 5.23 -2.62
N ASN A 174 16.90 4.52 -1.82
CA ASN A 174 18.35 4.64 -1.87
C ASN A 174 18.90 3.95 -3.13
N PHE A 175 19.77 4.65 -3.87
CA PHE A 175 20.30 4.15 -5.13
C PHE A 175 21.10 2.84 -4.98
N ILE A 176 21.97 2.76 -3.96
CA ILE A 176 22.86 1.60 -3.73
C ILE A 176 22.01 0.41 -3.30
N LYS A 177 21.11 0.60 -2.33
CA LYS A 177 20.23 -0.46 -1.86
C LYS A 177 19.27 -0.93 -2.95
N TRP A 178 18.79 -0.03 -3.80
CA TRP A 178 17.99 -0.40 -4.98
C TRP A 178 18.76 -1.35 -5.90
N TRP A 179 20.04 -1.06 -6.17
CA TRP A 179 20.87 -1.93 -7.00
C TRP A 179 21.09 -3.30 -6.34
N LEU A 180 21.35 -3.33 -5.02
CA LEU A 180 21.44 -4.58 -4.26
C LEU A 180 20.13 -5.38 -4.32
N LEU A 181 18.97 -4.73 -4.18
CA LEU A 181 17.67 -5.36 -4.30
C LEU A 181 17.47 -5.99 -5.69
N GLN A 182 17.88 -5.31 -6.76
CA GLN A 182 17.84 -5.89 -8.12
C GLN A 182 18.75 -7.11 -8.26
N TRP A 183 19.92 -7.12 -7.62
CA TRP A 183 20.81 -8.28 -7.63
C TRP A 183 20.20 -9.47 -6.88
N PHE A 184 19.61 -9.24 -5.70
CA PHE A 184 18.94 -10.27 -4.92
C PHE A 184 17.56 -10.69 -5.46
N ALA A 185 17.01 -9.97 -6.43
CA ALA A 185 15.72 -10.29 -7.05
C ALA A 185 15.66 -11.72 -7.63
N SER A 186 16.79 -12.29 -8.06
CA SER A 186 16.84 -13.70 -8.51
C SER A 186 16.51 -14.69 -7.39
N ASN A 187 17.06 -14.46 -6.19
CA ASN A 187 16.79 -15.31 -5.03
C ASN A 187 15.37 -15.09 -4.49
N LEU A 188 14.89 -13.84 -4.48
CA LEU A 188 13.50 -13.51 -4.10
C LEU A 188 12.47 -14.20 -5.00
N ARG A 189 12.77 -14.36 -6.29
CA ARG A 189 11.92 -15.10 -7.23
C ARG A 189 11.91 -16.60 -6.95
N LYS A 190 13.04 -17.21 -6.61
CA LYS A 190 13.11 -18.66 -6.34
C LYS A 190 12.23 -19.09 -5.16
N SER A 191 11.97 -18.21 -4.20
CA SER A 191 11.09 -18.49 -3.06
C SER A 191 9.62 -18.15 -3.30
N ARG A 192 9.24 -17.75 -4.53
CA ARG A 192 7.89 -17.26 -4.86
C ARG A 192 7.37 -17.90 -6.15
N SER A 193 6.07 -18.18 -6.16
CA SER A 193 5.35 -18.58 -7.37
C SER A 193 5.30 -17.45 -8.41
N GLU A 194 4.98 -17.78 -9.66
CA GLU A 194 4.88 -16.78 -10.74
C GLU A 194 3.83 -15.70 -10.45
N GLU A 195 2.68 -16.09 -9.89
CA GLU A 195 1.64 -15.14 -9.47
C GLU A 195 2.13 -14.18 -8.37
N GLU A 196 2.89 -14.69 -7.40
CA GLU A 196 3.47 -13.87 -6.32
C GLU A 196 4.55 -12.92 -6.88
N GLN A 197 5.30 -13.35 -7.90
CA GLN A 197 6.29 -12.49 -8.56
C GLN A 197 5.63 -11.33 -9.33
N GLN A 198 4.46 -11.57 -9.95
CA GLN A 198 3.67 -10.52 -10.61
C GLN A 198 3.08 -9.51 -9.63
N ARG A 199 2.82 -9.94 -8.39
CA ARG A 199 2.20 -9.12 -7.33
C ARG A 199 3.22 -8.54 -6.34
N TYR A 200 4.51 -8.72 -6.58
CA TYR A 200 5.58 -8.12 -5.81
C TYR A 200 6.15 -6.91 -6.56
N PHE A 201 5.96 -5.71 -6.01
CA PHE A 201 6.36 -4.44 -6.60
C PHE A 201 7.59 -3.87 -5.89
N MET A 202 8.66 -3.64 -6.64
CA MET A 202 9.82 -2.87 -6.20
C MET A 202 9.66 -1.41 -6.65
N VAL A 203 9.49 -0.51 -5.69
CA VAL A 203 9.21 0.91 -5.91
C VAL A 203 10.43 1.73 -5.49
N LYS A 204 10.92 2.59 -6.38
CA LYS A 204 12.12 3.40 -6.18
C LYS A 204 11.83 4.87 -5.93
N ARG A 205 10.74 5.36 -6.51
CA ARG A 205 10.39 6.79 -6.60
C ARG A 205 8.89 6.96 -6.68
N GLY A 206 8.44 8.21 -6.59
CA GLY A 206 7.02 8.55 -6.72
C GLY A 206 6.20 8.37 -5.43
N VAL A 207 6.84 8.01 -4.32
CA VAL A 207 6.22 7.96 -3.01
C VAL A 207 6.47 9.28 -2.29
N SER A 208 5.46 10.14 -2.24
CA SER A 208 5.54 11.45 -1.56
C SER A 208 5.19 11.35 -0.07
N ASP A 209 5.66 12.27 0.76
CA ASP A 209 5.31 12.30 2.19
C ASP A 209 3.81 12.47 2.40
N VAL A 210 3.15 13.27 1.56
CA VAL A 210 1.68 13.43 1.60
C VAL A 210 0.96 12.10 1.35
N MET A 211 1.48 11.26 0.45
CA MET A 211 0.94 9.94 0.17
C MET A 211 1.16 8.99 1.35
N LYS A 212 2.35 9.01 1.96
CA LYS A 212 2.68 8.23 3.15
C LYS A 212 1.82 8.62 4.35
N GLU A 213 1.73 9.92 4.63
CA GLU A 213 0.85 10.49 5.66
C GLU A 213 -0.58 10.03 5.43
N ALA A 214 -1.12 10.18 4.22
CA ALA A 214 -2.51 9.81 3.93
C ALA A 214 -2.86 8.36 4.31
N ILE A 215 -1.95 7.41 4.13
CA ILE A 215 -2.15 6.00 4.48
C ILE A 215 -1.61 5.63 5.87
N GLY A 216 -1.18 6.59 6.69
CA GLY A 216 -0.64 6.32 8.02
C GLY A 216 0.75 5.67 8.04
N LEU A 217 1.50 5.72 6.93
CA LEU A 217 2.89 5.28 6.85
C LEU A 217 3.81 6.38 7.43
N LEU A 218 3.77 6.57 8.75
CA LEU A 218 4.50 7.66 9.42
C LEU A 218 5.93 7.29 9.82
N ASN A 219 6.20 6.00 10.01
CA ASN A 219 7.52 5.46 10.26
C ASN A 219 8.01 4.73 9.02
N ASP A 220 8.94 5.34 8.27
CA ASP A 220 9.54 4.78 7.06
C ASP A 220 10.28 3.45 7.27
N LYS A 221 10.65 3.14 8.52
CA LYS A 221 11.37 1.89 8.86
C LYS A 221 10.43 0.75 9.23
N GLY A 222 9.16 1.02 9.50
CA GLY A 222 8.18 0.02 9.93
C GLY A 222 7.53 -0.72 8.76
N GLY A 223 7.02 -1.91 9.05
CA GLY A 223 6.14 -2.67 8.15
C GLY A 223 4.68 -2.27 8.30
N TYR A 224 3.92 -2.29 7.20
CA TYR A 224 2.49 -1.97 7.21
C TYR A 224 1.71 -3.01 6.41
N VAL A 225 0.50 -3.30 6.85
CA VAL A 225 -0.42 -4.23 6.18
C VAL A 225 -1.79 -3.58 6.04
N TYR A 226 -2.41 -3.72 4.89
CA TYR A 226 -3.70 -3.14 4.57
C TYR A 226 -4.63 -4.21 3.99
N LEU A 227 -5.91 -4.16 4.33
CA LEU A 227 -6.95 -4.82 3.56
C LEU A 227 -7.59 -3.80 2.64
N VAL A 228 -7.49 -4.05 1.34
CA VAL A 228 -7.98 -3.19 0.28
C VAL A 228 -9.12 -3.89 -0.44
N ASP A 229 -10.24 -3.23 -0.62
CA ASP A 229 -11.40 -3.80 -1.32
C ASP A 229 -11.28 -3.69 -2.86
N PRO A 230 -12.19 -4.29 -3.64
CA PRO A 230 -12.16 -4.26 -5.11
C PRO A 230 -12.17 -2.86 -5.73
N ASN A 231 -12.61 -1.83 -4.98
CA ASN A 231 -12.62 -0.43 -5.42
C ASN A 231 -11.35 0.32 -5.02
N CYS A 232 -10.31 -0.40 -4.59
CA CYS A 232 -9.06 0.16 -4.07
C CYS A 232 -9.24 0.99 -2.80
N LYS A 233 -10.25 0.73 -1.97
CA LYS A 233 -10.43 1.44 -0.68
C LYS A 233 -9.79 0.67 0.47
N ILE A 234 -9.14 1.40 1.39
CA ILE A 234 -8.54 0.84 2.61
C ILE A 234 -9.66 0.56 3.62
N ARG A 235 -9.87 -0.72 3.93
CA ARG A 235 -10.93 -1.19 4.84
C ARG A 235 -10.40 -1.56 6.21
N TRP A 236 -9.10 -1.83 6.31
CA TRP A 236 -8.40 -2.15 7.54
C TRP A 236 -6.91 -1.88 7.33
N ALA A 237 -6.21 -1.53 8.39
CA ALA A 237 -4.76 -1.35 8.36
C ALA A 237 -4.13 -1.77 9.68
N GLY A 238 -2.91 -2.29 9.62
CA GLY A 238 -2.05 -2.62 10.75
C GLY A 238 -0.64 -2.09 10.54
N SER A 239 0.07 -1.82 11.64
CA SER A 239 1.44 -1.30 11.64
C SER A 239 2.37 -2.11 12.54
N ALA A 240 3.64 -2.20 12.13
CA ALA A 240 4.72 -2.91 12.82
C ALA A 240 4.41 -4.38 13.15
N GLU A 241 4.69 -4.82 14.39
CA GLU A 241 4.43 -6.20 14.83
C GLU A 241 2.95 -6.41 15.15
N ALA A 242 2.41 -7.55 14.72
CA ALA A 242 1.03 -7.94 14.93
C ALA A 242 0.79 -8.40 16.38
N LEU A 243 -0.21 -7.80 17.02
CA LEU A 243 -0.84 -8.38 18.20
C LEU A 243 -1.82 -9.49 17.79
N ASP A 244 -2.10 -10.40 18.71
CA ASP A 244 -2.99 -11.54 18.49
C ASP A 244 -4.39 -11.08 18.03
N ALA A 245 -4.95 -10.08 18.72
CA ALA A 245 -6.22 -9.47 18.35
C ALA A 245 -6.20 -8.84 16.95
N GLU A 246 -5.08 -8.26 16.52
CA GLU A 246 -4.98 -7.67 15.18
C GLU A 246 -4.97 -8.75 14.10
N ARG A 247 -4.28 -9.89 14.34
CA ARG A 247 -4.31 -11.04 13.41
C ARG A 247 -5.73 -11.58 13.28
N GLU A 248 -6.47 -11.70 14.37
CA GLU A 248 -7.85 -12.14 14.35
C GLU A 248 -8.77 -11.14 13.62
N SER A 249 -8.63 -9.85 13.90
CA SER A 249 -9.39 -8.80 13.23
C SER A 249 -9.10 -8.74 11.72
N MET A 250 -7.85 -8.98 11.32
CA MET A 250 -7.45 -9.04 9.91
C MET A 250 -8.12 -10.20 9.19
N VAL A 251 -8.09 -11.41 9.77
CA VAL A 251 -8.72 -12.59 9.17
C VAL A 251 -10.22 -12.43 9.09
N LYS A 252 -10.86 -11.95 10.17
CA LYS A 252 -12.31 -11.67 10.19
C LYS A 252 -12.68 -10.60 9.15
N GLY A 253 -11.88 -9.54 9.06
CA GLY A 253 -12.03 -8.49 8.06
C GLY A 253 -11.92 -9.02 6.64
N LEU A 254 -10.92 -9.85 6.35
CA LEU A 254 -10.74 -10.44 5.02
C LEU A 254 -11.94 -11.31 4.62
N LYS A 255 -12.41 -12.19 5.52
CA LYS A 255 -13.62 -13.00 5.29
C LYS A 255 -14.83 -12.12 5.00
N ARG A 256 -15.01 -11.04 5.75
CA ARG A 256 -16.11 -10.11 5.52
C ARG A 256 -16.02 -9.39 4.17
N LEU A 257 -14.82 -9.01 3.73
CA LEU A 257 -14.64 -8.41 2.40
C LEU A 257 -14.93 -9.40 1.27
N VAL A 258 -14.58 -10.67 1.46
CA VAL A 258 -14.94 -11.75 0.54
C VAL A 258 -16.46 -11.89 0.43
N GLU A 259 -17.16 -11.93 1.56
CA GLU A 259 -18.64 -11.95 1.60
C GLU A 259 -19.25 -10.72 0.91
N GLU A 260 -18.78 -9.52 1.23
CA GLU A 260 -19.25 -8.26 0.62
C GLU A 260 -19.00 -8.20 -0.90
N THR A 261 -17.96 -8.86 -1.38
CA THR A 261 -17.62 -8.90 -2.81
C THR A 261 -18.50 -9.90 -3.56
N ARG A 262 -18.81 -11.05 -2.94
CA ARG A 262 -19.67 -12.09 -3.53
C ARG A 262 -21.15 -11.74 -3.47
N MET A 263 -21.57 -10.99 -2.46
CA MET A 263 -22.93 -10.47 -2.32
C MET A 263 -22.93 -9.00 -2.72
N PRO A 264 -23.11 -8.65 -4.01
CA PRO A 264 -23.21 -7.26 -4.41
C PRO A 264 -24.34 -6.59 -3.64
N ARG A 265 -24.01 -5.54 -2.87
CA ARG A 265 -25.02 -4.70 -2.22
C ARG A 265 -25.93 -4.15 -3.32
N GLU A 266 -27.25 -4.33 -3.19
CA GLU A 266 -28.22 -3.60 -3.99
C GLU A 266 -27.83 -2.11 -3.94
N LYS A 267 -27.73 -1.47 -5.11
CA LYS A 267 -27.46 -0.04 -5.19
C LYS A 267 -28.53 0.68 -4.35
N PRO A 268 -28.17 1.69 -3.54
CA PRO A 268 -29.19 2.54 -2.94
C PRO A 268 -30.05 3.11 -4.08
N GLN A 269 -31.37 2.93 -3.97
CA GLN A 269 -32.33 3.50 -4.90
C GLN A 269 -32.16 5.03 -4.94
N PRO A 270 -32.33 5.65 -6.12
CA PRO A 270 -32.05 7.07 -6.33
C PRO A 270 -32.89 8.00 -5.44
#